data_AF-A0A1I4UFM7-F1
#
_entry.id   AF-A0A1I4UFM7-F1
#
_cell.length_a   1.000
_cell.length_b   1.000
_cell.length_c   1.000
_cell.angle_alpha   90.00
_cell.angle_beta   90.00
_cell.angle_gamma   90.00
#
_symmetry.space_group_name_H-M   'P 1'
#
loop_
_entity.id
_entity.type
_entity.pdbx_description
1 polymer ?
#
loop_
_entity_poly.entity_id
_entity_poly.type
_entity_poly.pdbx_seq_one_letter_code
_entity_poly.pdbx_strand_id
1 'polypeptide(L)'
;MDACIFIKNTDLRYSYVNQKLCTLLGRTQDELLGCDDGQLFDDETAGRLRSIDLMVLEQGERFSQEEQVTLAKTGEQLSFLTNKLPLHDPQGNTYAICGISGNISDLRKMQHKAHQLSFYDPLTALPNRRLLIDRLSHALDANLQHVQRIAAQLLDSLAVPYSLRDGRCICSASMGLVMLSEGDGTAEELLKRADLAMVDAKNHERGGIRFFNPDMQAEANRRAALETALRQAIQTQQLQLYLQPQVNAQGDICSMEVLLRWKHPDEGFISPAEFIPLAENSGLILPLGNWVLQ
;
A
#
# COMPACT_ATOMS: atom_id res chain seq x y z
N MET A 1 5.33 0.98 37.27
CA MET A 1 4.43 1.98 36.67
C MET A 1 5.28 3.16 36.28
N ASP A 2 5.41 3.43 34.98
CA ASP A 2 6.31 4.46 34.42
C ASP A 2 5.57 5.80 34.25
N ALA A 3 4.85 6.22 35.30
CA ALA A 3 3.96 7.38 35.26
C ALA A 3 4.52 8.54 36.10
N CYS A 4 4.32 9.76 35.62
CA CYS A 4 4.54 10.97 36.39
C CYS A 4 3.37 11.13 37.37
N ILE A 5 3.66 11.26 38.66
CA ILE A 5 2.65 11.41 39.70
C ILE A 5 2.91 12.74 40.40
N PHE A 6 1.86 13.52 40.60
CA PHE A 6 1.91 14.78 41.31
C PHE A 6 0.67 15.02 42.14
N ILE A 7 0.79 15.85 43.16
CA ILE A 7 -0.33 16.40 43.92
C ILE A 7 -0.21 17.91 43.88
N LYS A 8 -1.32 18.61 43.64
CA LYS A 8 -1.42 20.07 43.79
C LYS A 8 -2.43 20.41 44.87
N ASN A 9 -2.15 21.43 45.66
CA ASN A 9 -3.11 21.98 46.62
C ASN A 9 -4.19 22.82 45.92
N THR A 10 -5.13 23.37 46.68
CA THR A 10 -6.20 24.27 46.17
C THR A 10 -5.67 25.56 45.54
N ASP A 11 -4.44 25.97 45.87
CA ASP A 11 -3.75 27.12 45.25
C ASP A 11 -3.04 26.72 43.93
N LEU A 12 -3.27 25.50 43.44
CA LEU A 12 -2.67 24.94 42.23
C LEU A 12 -1.13 24.84 42.28
N ARG A 13 -0.58 24.73 43.50
CA ARG A 13 0.85 24.56 43.73
C ARG A 13 1.18 23.10 44.01
N TYR A 14 2.27 22.62 43.42
CA TYR A 14 2.75 21.24 43.61
C TYR A 14 3.11 20.99 45.08
N SER A 15 2.41 20.07 45.74
CA SER A 15 2.67 19.61 47.11
C SER A 15 3.35 18.25 47.15
N TYR A 16 3.28 17.49 46.06
CA TYR A 16 4.01 16.25 45.86
C TYR A 16 4.36 16.08 44.39
N VAL A 17 5.53 15.52 44.12
CA VAL A 17 5.96 15.05 42.79
C VAL A 17 6.76 13.77 42.98
N ASN A 18 6.62 12.81 42.07
CA ASN A 18 7.47 11.62 42.07
C ASN A 18 8.75 11.83 41.25
N GLN A 19 9.71 10.91 41.43
CA GLN A 19 10.99 10.96 40.73
C GLN A 19 10.86 11.01 39.20
N LYS A 20 9.82 10.41 38.62
CA LYS A 20 9.63 10.45 37.16
C LYS A 20 9.27 11.84 36.65
N LEU A 21 8.42 12.57 37.36
CA LEU A 21 8.14 13.95 37.00
C LEU A 21 9.38 14.84 37.14
N CYS A 22 10.18 14.64 38.20
CA CYS A 22 11.48 15.31 38.37
C CYS A 22 12.42 15.07 37.19
N THR A 23 12.60 13.81 36.80
CA THR A 23 13.44 13.43 35.65
C THR A 23 12.91 14.02 34.34
N LEU A 24 11.59 14.00 34.12
CA LEU A 24 10.97 14.56 32.90
C LEU A 24 11.22 16.07 32.77
N LEU A 25 11.03 16.81 33.86
CA LEU A 25 11.21 18.27 33.88
C LEU A 25 12.69 18.69 34.02
N GLY A 26 13.57 17.73 34.31
CA GLY A 26 14.99 17.98 34.55
C GLY A 26 15.22 18.92 35.74
N ARG A 27 14.40 18.78 36.79
CA ARG A 27 14.44 19.54 38.05
C ARG A 27 14.37 18.58 39.24
N THR A 28 14.90 19.01 40.37
CA THR A 28 14.81 18.26 41.63
C THR A 28 13.41 18.41 42.25
N GLN A 29 13.07 17.53 43.20
CA GLN A 29 11.79 17.61 43.90
C GLN A 29 11.63 18.96 44.63
N ASP A 30 12.67 19.42 45.31
CA ASP A 30 12.65 20.68 46.08
C ASP A 30 12.41 21.92 45.19
N GLU A 31 12.90 21.88 43.94
CA GLU A 31 12.66 22.95 42.96
C GLU A 31 11.23 22.94 42.40
N LEU A 32 10.54 21.80 42.46
CA LEU A 32 9.19 21.64 41.93
C LEU A 32 8.11 21.92 42.99
N LEU A 33 8.39 21.61 44.25
CA LEU A 33 7.45 21.86 45.34
C LEU A 33 7.16 23.36 45.48
N GLY A 34 5.88 23.71 45.58
CA GLY A 34 5.40 25.09 45.66
C GLY A 34 5.31 25.83 44.33
N CYS A 35 5.88 25.30 43.24
CA CYS A 35 5.73 25.89 41.90
C CYS A 35 4.29 25.77 41.39
N ASP A 36 3.94 26.62 40.43
CA ASP A 36 2.73 26.47 39.59
C ASP A 36 3.11 26.05 38.16
N ASP A 37 2.11 25.71 37.34
CA ASP A 37 2.33 25.26 35.95
C ASP A 37 3.04 26.29 35.06
N GLY A 38 2.84 27.59 35.31
CA GLY A 38 3.42 28.66 34.51
C GLY A 38 4.94 28.78 34.69
N GLN A 39 5.48 28.20 35.77
CA GLN A 39 6.93 28.14 36.02
C GLN A 39 7.60 26.92 35.38
N LEU A 40 6.80 25.97 34.86
CA LEU A 40 7.25 24.66 34.37
C LEU A 40 6.95 24.45 32.88
N PHE A 41 5.88 25.04 32.35
CA PHE A 41 5.40 24.87 30.98
C PHE A 41 5.23 26.23 30.28
N ASP A 42 5.01 26.21 28.97
CA ASP A 42 4.65 27.38 28.19
C ASP A 42 3.24 27.90 28.54
N ASP A 43 2.96 29.17 28.22
CA ASP A 43 1.71 29.86 28.61
C ASP A 43 0.44 29.12 28.16
N GLU A 44 0.46 28.54 26.94
CA GLU A 44 -0.68 27.79 26.40
C GLU A 44 -0.93 26.51 27.22
N THR A 45 0.11 25.72 27.46
CA THR A 45 0.01 24.50 28.26
C THR A 45 -0.38 24.82 29.71
N ALA A 46 0.25 25.81 30.33
CA ALA A 46 -0.02 26.20 31.71
C ALA A 46 -1.46 26.70 31.89
N GLY A 47 -1.96 27.51 30.94
CA GLY A 47 -3.35 27.96 30.93
C GLY A 47 -4.34 26.81 30.85
N ARG A 48 -4.11 25.85 29.94
CA ARG A 48 -4.98 24.68 29.78
C ARG A 48 -4.94 23.76 31.00
N LEU A 49 -3.75 23.47 31.56
CA LEU A 49 -3.61 22.64 32.76
C LEU A 49 -4.35 23.28 33.95
N ARG A 50 -4.21 24.60 34.13
CA ARG A 50 -4.91 25.36 35.16
C ARG A 50 -6.42 25.27 35.03
N SER A 51 -6.97 25.43 33.83
CA SER A 51 -8.41 25.29 33.59
C SER A 51 -8.93 23.90 33.95
N ILE A 52 -8.17 22.85 33.59
CA ILE A 52 -8.52 21.47 33.92
C ILE A 52 -8.46 21.26 35.44
N ASP A 53 -7.41 21.75 36.10
CA ASP A 53 -7.21 21.57 37.54
C ASP A 53 -8.32 22.26 38.36
N LEU A 54 -8.70 23.48 37.96
CA LEU A 54 -9.83 24.21 38.57
C LEU A 54 -11.14 23.45 38.37
N MET A 55 -11.39 22.93 37.16
CA MET A 55 -12.59 22.14 36.89
C MET A 55 -12.69 20.91 37.81
N VAL A 56 -11.58 20.18 38.02
CA VAL A 56 -11.53 19.01 38.91
C VAL A 56 -11.75 19.40 40.37
N LEU A 57 -11.18 20.53 40.81
CA LEU A 57 -11.36 21.05 42.18
C LEU A 57 -12.81 21.48 42.43
N GLU A 58 -13.42 22.20 41.49
CA GLU A 58 -14.77 22.78 41.63
C GLU A 58 -15.88 21.75 41.45
N GLN A 59 -15.77 20.86 40.46
CA GLN A 59 -16.81 19.89 40.14
C GLN A 59 -16.70 18.62 41.00
N GLY A 60 -15.52 18.34 41.57
CA GLY A 60 -15.28 17.11 42.34
C GLY A 60 -15.31 15.85 41.48
N GLU A 61 -15.28 15.98 40.16
CA GLU A 61 -15.28 14.85 39.23
C GLU A 61 -13.87 14.52 38.74
N ARG A 62 -13.64 13.25 38.44
CA ARG A 62 -12.37 12.78 37.88
C ARG A 62 -12.22 13.29 36.45
N PHE A 63 -11.03 13.78 36.10
CA PHE A 63 -10.66 14.07 34.73
C PHE A 63 -9.80 12.94 34.16
N SER A 64 -10.06 12.52 32.93
CA SER A 64 -9.27 11.52 32.22
C SER A 64 -9.26 11.85 30.74
N GLN A 65 -8.20 12.50 30.27
CA GLN A 65 -7.99 12.81 28.85
C GLN A 65 -6.51 12.87 28.50
N GLU A 66 -6.25 12.95 27.20
CA GLU A 66 -4.92 13.16 26.66
C GLU A 66 -4.53 14.64 26.73
N GLU A 67 -3.36 14.92 27.30
CA GLU A 67 -2.79 16.27 27.41
C GLU A 67 -1.53 16.35 26.53
N GLN A 68 -1.43 17.40 25.71
CA GLN A 68 -0.23 17.70 24.92
C GLN A 68 0.61 18.75 25.62
N VAL A 69 1.77 18.39 26.12
CA VAL A 69 2.61 19.26 26.92
C VAL A 69 3.83 19.67 26.11
N THR A 70 4.12 20.96 26.06
CA THR A 70 5.40 21.46 25.55
C THR A 70 6.31 21.74 26.73
N LEU A 71 7.47 21.08 26.77
CA LEU A 71 8.44 21.29 27.85
C LEU A 71 9.15 22.64 27.66
N ALA A 72 9.04 23.56 28.63
CA ALA A 72 9.62 24.89 28.53
C ALA A 72 11.15 24.90 28.31
N LYS A 73 11.86 23.88 28.82
CA LYS A 73 13.33 23.78 28.74
C LYS A 73 13.84 23.27 27.38
N THR A 74 13.10 22.38 26.72
CA THR A 74 13.56 21.68 25.51
C THR A 74 12.74 22.03 24.26
N GLY A 75 11.55 22.61 24.43
CA GLY A 75 10.57 22.80 23.35
C GLY A 75 9.98 21.50 22.82
N GLU A 76 10.29 20.35 23.44
CA GLU A 76 9.79 19.05 23.00
C GLU A 76 8.29 18.94 23.31
N GLN A 77 7.51 18.53 22.30
CA GLN A 77 6.09 18.22 22.45
C GLN A 77 5.90 16.74 22.83
N LEU A 78 5.25 16.53 23.96
CA LEU A 78 4.95 15.21 24.51
C LEU A 78 3.44 15.03 24.68
N SER A 79 2.96 13.81 24.46
CA SER A 79 1.57 13.42 24.72
C SER A 79 1.49 12.56 25.98
N PHE A 80 0.64 12.95 26.91
CA PHE A 80 0.36 12.23 28.15
C PHE A 80 -1.09 11.78 28.21
N LEU A 81 -1.33 10.57 28.69
CA LEU A 81 -2.65 10.18 29.18
C LEU A 81 -2.70 10.53 30.66
N THR A 82 -3.49 11.55 31.01
CA THR A 82 -3.54 12.10 32.36
C THR A 82 -4.87 11.79 33.03
N ASN A 83 -4.81 11.18 34.20
CA ASN A 83 -5.92 11.06 35.13
C ASN A 83 -5.72 12.06 36.28
N LYS A 84 -6.71 12.90 36.57
CA LYS A 84 -6.72 13.79 37.74
C LYS A 84 -7.90 13.44 38.64
N LEU A 85 -7.59 13.25 39.91
CA LEU A 85 -8.53 12.81 40.93
C LEU A 85 -8.57 13.87 42.03
N PRO A 86 -9.75 14.37 42.43
CA PRO A 86 -9.85 15.21 43.62
C PRO A 86 -9.53 14.38 44.87
N LEU A 87 -8.83 14.98 45.81
CA LEU A 87 -8.53 14.42 47.12
C LEU A 87 -9.37 15.14 48.16
N HIS A 88 -10.11 14.36 48.96
CA HIS A 88 -11.03 14.88 49.97
C HIS A 88 -10.48 14.69 51.37
N ASP A 89 -10.75 15.65 52.24
CA ASP A 89 -10.53 15.52 53.68
C ASP A 89 -11.63 14.62 54.32
N PRO A 90 -11.52 14.25 55.61
CA PRO A 90 -12.56 13.47 56.29
C PRO A 90 -13.93 14.17 56.38
N GLN A 91 -14.02 15.47 56.09
CA GLN A 91 -15.25 16.26 56.09
C GLN A 91 -15.89 16.33 54.69
N GLY A 92 -15.23 15.78 53.68
CA GLY A 92 -15.70 15.74 52.29
C GLY A 92 -15.26 16.94 51.45
N ASN A 93 -14.45 17.87 51.97
CA ASN A 93 -13.96 19.01 51.20
C ASN A 93 -12.76 18.60 50.35
N THR A 94 -12.74 19.03 49.08
CA THR A 94 -11.58 18.85 48.21
C THR A 94 -10.43 19.75 48.66
N TYR A 95 -9.30 19.16 49.10
CA TYR A 95 -8.13 19.90 49.57
C TYR A 95 -6.94 19.84 48.60
N ALA A 96 -6.99 18.95 47.62
CA ALA A 96 -5.93 18.77 46.63
C ALA A 96 -6.44 18.01 45.39
N ILE A 97 -5.62 17.97 44.34
CA ILE A 97 -5.78 17.07 43.19
C ILE A 97 -4.56 16.17 43.07
N CYS A 98 -4.78 14.89 42.75
CA CYS A 98 -3.74 13.92 42.41
C CYS A 98 -3.76 13.68 40.90
N GLY A 99 -2.67 14.01 40.23
CA GLY A 99 -2.47 13.76 38.81
C GLY A 99 -1.57 12.55 38.58
N ILE A 100 -1.99 11.65 37.68
CA ILE A 100 -1.21 10.51 37.20
C ILE A 100 -1.14 10.64 35.68
N SER A 101 0.04 10.92 35.15
CA SER A 101 0.29 11.15 33.74
C SER A 101 1.25 10.10 33.18
N GLY A 102 0.74 9.22 32.31
CA GLY A 102 1.55 8.25 31.57
C GLY A 102 1.99 8.82 30.23
N ASN A 103 3.30 8.79 29.92
CA ASN A 103 3.78 9.24 28.61
C ASN A 103 3.35 8.24 27.53
N ILE A 104 2.58 8.71 26.54
CA ILE A 104 2.10 7.92 25.40
C ILE A 104 2.72 8.38 24.08
N SER A 105 3.73 9.24 24.12
CA SER A 105 4.37 9.80 22.92
C SER A 105 4.97 8.72 22.03
N ASP A 106 5.66 7.74 22.63
CA ASP A 106 6.24 6.61 21.89
C ASP A 106 5.14 5.69 21.33
N LEU A 107 4.07 5.46 22.10
CA LEU A 107 2.92 4.69 21.65
C LEU A 107 2.26 5.35 20.43
N ARG A 108 2.02 6.67 20.46
CA ARG A 108 1.48 7.42 19.33
C ARG A 108 2.40 7.42 18.12
N LYS A 109 3.71 7.64 18.32
CA LYS A 109 4.71 7.60 17.23
C LYS A 109 4.77 6.20 16.60
N MET A 110 4.69 5.14 17.41
CA MET A 110 4.66 3.76 16.93
C MET A 110 3.34 3.42 16.22
N GLN A 111 2.18 3.87 16.73
CA GLN A 111 0.89 3.67 16.07
C GLN A 111 0.80 4.41 14.74
N HIS A 112 1.29 5.65 14.66
CA HIS A 112 1.31 6.41 13.42
C HIS A 112 2.24 5.77 12.37
N LYS A 113 3.44 5.34 12.78
CA LYS A 113 4.36 4.61 11.91
C LYS A 113 3.82 3.24 11.50
N ALA A 114 3.21 2.49 12.42
CA ALA A 114 2.58 1.21 12.11
C ALA A 114 1.43 1.39 11.12
N HIS A 115 0.63 2.45 11.26
CA HIS A 115 -0.44 2.78 10.32
C HIS A 115 0.12 3.16 8.95
N GLN A 116 1.14 4.03 8.88
CA GLN A 116 1.79 4.38 7.62
C GLN A 116 2.41 3.16 6.93
N LEU A 117 3.17 2.33 7.65
CA LEU A 117 3.79 1.11 7.11
C LEU A 117 2.76 0.05 6.71
N SER A 118 1.58 0.02 7.36
CA SER A 118 0.54 -0.95 7.04
C SER A 118 -0.26 -0.59 5.79
N PHE A 119 -0.40 0.70 5.48
CA PHE A 119 -1.34 1.17 4.44
C PHE A 119 -0.71 2.00 3.30
N TYR A 120 0.56 2.38 3.39
CA TYR A 120 1.25 3.17 2.37
C TYR A 120 2.56 2.50 1.93
N ASP A 121 2.94 2.72 0.67
CA ASP A 121 4.21 2.29 0.12
C ASP A 121 5.33 3.27 0.53
N PRO A 122 6.44 2.79 1.12
CA PRO A 122 7.48 3.66 1.69
C PRO A 122 8.30 4.42 0.65
N LEU A 123 8.33 3.97 -0.61
CA LEU A 123 9.10 4.61 -1.67
C LEU A 123 8.31 5.74 -2.34
N THR A 124 7.02 5.51 -2.58
CA THR A 124 6.16 6.43 -3.35
C THR A 124 5.23 7.27 -2.46
N ALA A 125 5.08 6.92 -1.18
CA ALA A 125 4.10 7.48 -0.26
C ALA A 125 2.63 7.32 -0.71
N LEU A 126 2.37 6.49 -1.72
CA LEU A 126 1.02 6.19 -2.21
C LEU A 126 0.37 5.09 -1.37
N PRO A 127 -0.98 4.99 -1.36
CA PRO A 127 -1.68 3.84 -0.80
C PRO A 127 -1.11 2.52 -1.31
N ASN A 128 -0.80 1.61 -0.40
CA ASN A 128 -0.32 0.28 -0.76
C ASN A 128 -1.47 -0.66 -1.15
N ARG A 129 -1.12 -1.89 -1.54
CA ARG A 129 -2.10 -2.90 -1.97
C ARG A 129 -3.17 -3.18 -0.92
N ARG A 130 -2.84 -3.11 0.38
CA ARG A 130 -3.81 -3.34 1.46
C ARG A 130 -4.86 -2.24 1.50
N LEU A 131 -4.44 -0.97 1.44
CA LEU A 131 -5.37 0.16 1.43
C LEU A 131 -6.19 0.23 0.13
N LEU A 132 -5.60 -0.19 -1.00
CA LEU A 132 -6.32 -0.30 -2.27
C LEU A 132 -7.50 -1.28 -2.18
N ILE A 133 -7.27 -2.50 -1.67
CA ILE A 133 -8.30 -3.54 -1.52
C ILE A 133 -9.43 -3.09 -0.58
N ASP A 134 -9.06 -2.48 0.55
CA ASP A 134 -10.01 -1.91 1.51
C ASP A 134 -10.93 -0.87 0.86
N ARG A 135 -10.36 0.07 0.09
CA ARG A 135 -11.13 1.10 -0.62
C ARG A 135 -11.97 0.56 -1.77
N LEU A 136 -11.49 -0.47 -2.48
CA LEU A 136 -12.20 -1.07 -3.60
C LEU A 136 -13.57 -1.62 -3.18
N SER A 137 -13.68 -2.10 -1.94
CA SER A 137 -14.91 -2.65 -1.37
C SER A 137 -16.01 -1.61 -1.15
N HIS A 138 -15.66 -0.32 -1.23
CA HIS A 138 -16.57 0.81 -1.01
C HIS A 138 -16.77 1.68 -2.26
N ALA A 139 -16.09 1.37 -3.36
CA ALA A 139 -16.18 2.13 -4.60
C ALA A 139 -17.29 1.55 -5.49
N LEU A 140 -18.34 2.33 -5.72
CA LEU A 140 -19.40 2.02 -6.69
C LEU A 140 -19.61 3.20 -7.64
N ASP A 141 -19.98 2.85 -8.87
CA ASP A 141 -20.41 3.72 -9.97
C ASP A 141 -19.38 4.73 -10.51
N ALA A 142 -18.80 4.39 -11.67
CA ALA A 142 -18.03 5.31 -12.48
C ALA A 142 -18.56 5.35 -13.92
N ASN A 143 -18.67 6.54 -14.50
CA ASN A 143 -19.06 6.71 -15.90
C ASN A 143 -17.89 6.32 -16.83
N LEU A 144 -18.14 5.42 -17.78
CA LEU A 144 -17.15 4.90 -18.72
C LEU A 144 -16.40 6.00 -19.48
N GLN A 145 -17.09 7.03 -19.98
CA GLN A 145 -16.45 8.13 -20.69
C GLN A 145 -15.51 8.93 -19.79
N HIS A 146 -15.89 9.08 -18.52
CA HIS A 146 -15.08 9.77 -17.53
C HIS A 146 -13.81 8.99 -17.21
N VAL A 147 -13.92 7.67 -17.02
CA VAL A 147 -12.78 6.77 -16.76
C VAL A 147 -11.81 6.78 -17.94
N GLN A 148 -12.31 6.66 -19.17
CA GLN A 148 -11.48 6.72 -20.39
C GLN A 148 -10.69 8.02 -20.48
N ARG A 149 -11.35 9.15 -20.22
CA ARG A 149 -10.71 10.47 -20.27
C ARG A 149 -9.60 10.59 -19.22
N ILE A 150 -9.84 10.15 -17.98
CA ILE A 150 -8.83 10.17 -16.92
C ILE A 150 -7.64 9.26 -17.28
N ALA A 151 -7.92 8.05 -17.75
CA ALA A 151 -6.87 7.11 -18.14
C ALA A 151 -6.00 7.67 -19.29
N ALA A 152 -6.61 8.32 -20.28
CA ALA A 152 -5.85 8.98 -21.35
C ALA A 152 -4.95 10.10 -20.81
N GLN A 153 -5.49 10.97 -19.94
CA GLN A 153 -4.73 12.04 -19.28
C GLN A 153 -3.55 11.49 -18.45
N LEU A 154 -3.73 10.34 -17.80
CA LEU A 154 -2.67 9.68 -17.06
C LEU A 154 -1.57 9.14 -18.00
N LEU A 155 -1.92 8.51 -19.12
CA LEU A 155 -0.91 8.08 -20.11
C LEU A 155 -0.13 9.26 -20.67
N ASP A 156 -0.80 10.34 -21.05
CA ASP A 156 -0.15 11.52 -21.61
C ASP A 156 0.82 12.16 -20.60
N SER A 157 0.45 12.19 -19.32
CA SER A 157 1.33 12.73 -18.28
C SER A 157 2.53 11.83 -17.96
N LEU A 158 2.43 10.51 -18.19
CA LEU A 158 3.53 9.56 -18.04
C LEU A 158 4.45 9.49 -19.26
N ALA A 159 3.97 9.90 -20.44
CA ALA A 159 4.71 9.86 -21.70
C ALA A 159 5.69 11.05 -21.89
N VAL A 160 5.83 11.92 -20.88
CA VAL A 160 6.74 13.06 -20.95
C VAL A 160 8.20 12.60 -20.85
N PRO A 161 9.16 13.27 -21.53
CA PRO A 161 10.57 12.94 -21.39
C PRO A 161 11.10 13.23 -19.97
N TYR A 162 11.70 12.23 -19.35
CA TYR A 162 12.36 12.36 -18.05
C TYR A 162 13.84 12.67 -18.26
N SER A 163 14.35 13.63 -17.48
CA SER A 163 15.77 13.96 -17.45
C SER A 163 16.48 13.12 -16.39
N LEU A 164 17.32 12.19 -16.82
CA LEU A 164 18.15 11.35 -15.96
C LEU A 164 19.61 11.84 -16.01
N ARG A 165 20.45 11.39 -15.08
CA ARG A 165 21.88 11.74 -15.07
C ARG A 165 22.59 11.40 -16.39
N ASP A 166 22.19 10.29 -17.02
CA ASP A 166 22.87 9.75 -18.21
C ASP A 166 22.09 9.94 -19.52
N GLY A 167 21.08 10.83 -19.54
CA GLY A 167 20.34 11.18 -20.76
C GLY A 167 18.86 11.46 -20.55
N ARG A 168 18.10 11.43 -21.66
CA ARG A 168 16.64 11.52 -21.64
C ARG A 168 16.03 10.15 -21.88
N CYS A 169 15.06 9.77 -21.06
CA CYS A 169 14.23 8.60 -21.33
C CYS A 169 12.77 9.02 -21.52
N ILE A 170 12.05 8.25 -22.32
CA ILE A 170 10.60 8.34 -22.44
C ILE A 170 10.06 7.02 -21.91
N CYS A 171 9.10 7.10 -20.99
CA CYS A 171 8.44 5.93 -20.46
C CYS A 171 7.11 5.73 -21.21
N SER A 172 6.81 4.50 -21.57
CA SER A 172 5.47 4.09 -21.97
C SER A 172 4.78 3.38 -20.81
N ALA A 173 3.47 3.54 -20.68
CA ALA A 173 2.67 2.83 -19.69
C ALA A 173 1.54 2.05 -20.39
N SER A 174 1.15 0.94 -19.77
CA SER A 174 -0.01 0.14 -20.16
C SER A 174 -0.99 0.09 -19.00
N MET A 175 -2.27 0.29 -19.27
CA MET A 175 -3.33 0.32 -18.26
C MET A 175 -4.46 -0.64 -18.61
N GLY A 176 -4.78 -1.51 -17.67
CA GLY A 176 -5.99 -2.33 -17.69
C GLY A 176 -7.09 -1.67 -16.87
N LEU A 177 -8.29 -1.60 -17.43
CA LEU A 177 -9.46 -0.98 -16.81
C LEU A 177 -10.56 -2.02 -16.61
N VAL A 178 -11.24 -1.96 -15.46
CA VAL A 178 -12.42 -2.78 -15.16
C VAL A 178 -13.54 -1.83 -14.77
N MET A 179 -14.70 -1.99 -15.41
CA MET A 179 -15.91 -1.29 -14.98
C MET A 179 -16.50 -2.05 -13.79
N LEU A 180 -16.80 -1.31 -12.72
CA LEU A 180 -17.39 -1.85 -11.51
C LEU A 180 -18.92 -1.82 -11.62
N SER A 181 -19.56 -2.93 -11.32
CA SER A 181 -21.00 -3.12 -11.26
C SER A 181 -21.37 -3.85 -9.96
N GLU A 182 -22.61 -3.70 -9.50
CA GLU A 182 -23.08 -4.47 -8.35
C GLU A 182 -22.97 -5.99 -8.62
N GLY A 183 -22.31 -6.70 -7.71
CA GLY A 183 -22.14 -8.16 -7.81
C GLY A 183 -20.92 -8.65 -8.61
N ASP A 184 -19.99 -7.77 -9.01
CA ASP A 184 -18.83 -8.14 -9.85
C ASP A 184 -17.79 -9.06 -9.19
N GLY A 185 -17.95 -9.41 -7.91
CA GLY A 185 -17.09 -10.34 -7.17
C GLY A 185 -16.27 -9.64 -6.09
N THR A 186 -15.21 -10.31 -5.61
CA THR A 186 -14.33 -9.75 -4.59
C THR A 186 -13.31 -8.78 -5.18
N ALA A 187 -12.67 -7.97 -4.33
CA ALA A 187 -11.61 -7.07 -4.76
C ALA A 187 -10.44 -7.80 -5.44
N GLU A 188 -10.12 -9.03 -5.02
CA GLU A 188 -9.11 -9.86 -5.67
C GLU A 188 -9.48 -10.23 -7.11
N GLU A 189 -10.75 -10.58 -7.35
CA GLU A 189 -11.23 -10.92 -8.69
C GLU A 189 -11.21 -9.71 -9.62
N LEU A 190 -11.61 -8.54 -9.12
CA LEU A 190 -11.51 -7.28 -9.86
C LEU A 190 -10.07 -6.92 -10.21
N LEU A 191 -9.13 -7.09 -9.27
CA LEU A 191 -7.70 -6.88 -9.52
C LEU A 191 -7.16 -7.85 -10.56
N LYS A 192 -7.58 -9.12 -10.53
CA LYS A 192 -7.19 -10.12 -11.52
C LYS A 192 -7.69 -9.74 -12.93
N ARG A 193 -8.94 -9.28 -13.04
CA ARG A 193 -9.50 -8.78 -14.32
C ARG A 193 -8.72 -7.56 -14.85
N ALA A 194 -8.35 -6.63 -13.96
CA ALA A 194 -7.56 -5.46 -14.33
C ALA A 194 -6.14 -5.87 -14.80
N ASP A 195 -5.53 -6.85 -14.14
CA ASP A 195 -4.22 -7.38 -14.53
C ASP A 195 -4.27 -8.06 -15.90
N LEU A 196 -5.31 -8.85 -16.20
CA LEU A 196 -5.51 -9.45 -17.51
C LEU A 196 -5.65 -8.39 -18.62
N ALA A 197 -6.45 -7.34 -18.37
CA ALA A 197 -6.56 -6.24 -19.31
C ALA A 197 -5.24 -5.48 -19.49
N MET A 198 -4.43 -5.35 -18.44
CA MET A 198 -3.11 -4.70 -18.50
C MET A 198 -2.09 -5.54 -19.27
N VAL A 199 -2.10 -6.87 -19.11
CA VAL A 199 -1.28 -7.79 -19.91
C VAL A 199 -1.69 -7.74 -21.38
N ASP A 200 -2.99 -7.70 -21.68
CA ASP A 200 -3.48 -7.51 -23.05
C ASP A 200 -3.01 -6.18 -23.66
N ALA A 201 -3.03 -5.10 -22.87
CA ALA A 201 -2.50 -3.80 -23.28
C ALA A 201 -0.99 -3.81 -23.55
N LYS A 202 -0.21 -4.66 -22.86
CA LYS A 202 1.25 -4.80 -23.09
C LYS A 202 1.58 -5.53 -24.39
N ASN A 203 0.76 -6.49 -24.80
CA ASN A 203 0.99 -7.28 -26.01
C ASN A 203 0.69 -6.51 -27.31
N HIS A 204 0.18 -5.28 -27.20
CA HIS A 204 -0.04 -4.38 -28.33
C HIS A 204 1.11 -3.36 -28.42
N GLU A 205 1.65 -3.17 -29.62
CA GLU A 205 2.96 -2.54 -29.94
C GLU A 205 3.19 -1.11 -29.40
N ARG A 206 2.20 -0.43 -28.83
CA ARG A 206 2.33 0.95 -28.32
C ARG A 206 1.95 1.13 -26.85
N GLY A 207 1.73 0.04 -26.12
CA GLY A 207 1.06 0.12 -24.83
C GLY A 207 -0.35 0.72 -24.99
N GLY A 208 -0.90 1.31 -23.94
CA GLY A 208 -2.20 1.98 -24.01
C GLY A 208 -3.21 1.48 -22.98
N ILE A 209 -4.49 1.76 -23.25
CA ILE A 209 -5.60 1.45 -22.36
C ILE A 209 -6.41 0.29 -22.94
N ARG A 210 -6.69 -0.72 -22.12
CA ARG A 210 -7.61 -1.81 -22.45
C ARG A 210 -8.64 -1.99 -21.36
N PHE A 211 -9.90 -2.15 -21.76
CA PHE A 211 -10.97 -2.56 -20.86
C PHE A 211 -11.01 -4.08 -20.79
N PHE A 212 -11.22 -4.61 -19.60
CA PHE A 212 -11.49 -6.02 -19.42
C PHE A 212 -12.74 -6.43 -20.21
N ASN A 213 -12.59 -7.49 -20.99
CA ASN A 213 -13.68 -8.24 -21.60
C ASN A 213 -13.47 -9.72 -21.19
N PRO A 214 -14.53 -10.46 -20.80
CA PRO A 214 -14.47 -11.90 -20.57
C PRO A 214 -13.66 -12.72 -21.59
N ASP A 215 -13.64 -12.33 -22.87
CA ASP A 215 -12.84 -12.99 -23.92
C ASP A 215 -11.34 -13.00 -23.58
N MET A 216 -10.83 -11.98 -22.88
CA MET A 216 -9.43 -11.91 -22.44
C MET A 216 -9.09 -13.03 -21.45
N GLN A 217 -10.01 -13.37 -20.55
CA GLN A 217 -9.82 -14.46 -19.60
C GLN A 217 -9.86 -15.82 -20.31
N ALA A 218 -10.76 -15.99 -21.28
CA ALA A 218 -10.83 -17.20 -22.10
C ALA A 218 -9.53 -17.39 -22.92
N GLU A 219 -9.02 -16.32 -23.53
CA GLU A 219 -7.78 -16.33 -24.30
C GLU A 219 -6.55 -16.61 -23.42
N ALA A 220 -6.48 -16.03 -22.23
CA ALA A 220 -5.41 -16.33 -21.27
C ALA A 220 -5.43 -17.81 -20.84
N ASN A 221 -6.61 -18.36 -20.58
CA ASN A 221 -6.79 -19.78 -20.25
C ASN A 221 -6.39 -20.68 -21.42
N ARG A 222 -6.80 -20.33 -22.65
CA ARG A 222 -6.42 -21.05 -23.88
C ARG A 222 -4.92 -21.07 -24.06
N ARG A 223 -4.24 -19.92 -23.92
CA ARG A 223 -2.77 -19.84 -24.01
C ARG A 223 -2.06 -20.72 -22.98
N ALA A 224 -2.49 -20.70 -21.72
CA ALA A 224 -1.92 -21.55 -20.68
C ALA A 224 -2.12 -23.06 -20.97
N ALA A 225 -3.30 -23.43 -21.49
CA ALA A 225 -3.60 -24.79 -21.90
C ALA A 225 -2.72 -25.23 -23.08
N LEU A 226 -2.59 -24.39 -24.11
CA LEU A 226 -1.74 -24.65 -25.26
C LEU A 226 -0.26 -24.74 -24.88
N GLU A 227 0.22 -23.95 -23.93
CA GLU A 227 1.62 -24.02 -23.49
C GLU A 227 1.91 -25.37 -22.83
N THR A 228 1.00 -25.81 -21.96
CA THR A 228 1.06 -27.10 -21.30
C THR A 228 1.02 -28.24 -22.32
N ALA A 229 0.11 -28.14 -23.29
CA ALA A 229 -0.04 -29.13 -24.36
C ALA A 229 1.19 -29.16 -25.28
N LEU A 230 1.78 -28.01 -25.63
CA LEU A 230 2.98 -27.93 -26.46
C LEU A 230 4.18 -28.59 -25.76
N ARG A 231 4.34 -28.37 -24.45
CA ARG A 231 5.38 -29.04 -23.66
C ARG A 231 5.24 -30.56 -23.72
N GLN A 232 4.02 -31.09 -23.68
CA GLN A 232 3.74 -32.52 -23.86
C GLN A 232 3.96 -32.97 -25.30
N ALA A 233 3.57 -32.16 -26.29
CA ALA A 233 3.72 -32.46 -27.71
C ALA A 233 5.18 -32.66 -28.12
N ILE A 234 6.11 -31.88 -27.56
CA ILE A 234 7.56 -32.01 -27.79
C ILE A 234 8.09 -33.38 -27.32
N GLN A 235 7.48 -33.97 -26.29
CA GLN A 235 7.90 -35.26 -25.73
C GLN A 235 7.15 -36.46 -26.35
N THR A 236 6.16 -36.21 -27.20
CA THR A 236 5.25 -37.23 -27.72
C THR A 236 5.15 -37.14 -29.25
N GLN A 237 4.40 -38.05 -29.88
CA GLN A 237 4.27 -38.12 -31.35
C GLN A 237 3.23 -37.14 -31.93
N GLN A 238 3.13 -35.93 -31.38
CA GLN A 238 2.14 -34.93 -31.81
C GLN A 238 2.67 -33.89 -32.80
N LEU A 239 4.00 -33.80 -32.94
CA LEU A 239 4.67 -32.91 -33.88
C LEU A 239 5.05 -33.65 -35.16
N GLN A 240 4.97 -32.96 -36.28
CA GLN A 240 5.26 -33.47 -37.62
C GLN A 240 6.04 -32.44 -38.43
N LEU A 241 6.90 -32.92 -39.34
CA LEU A 241 7.64 -32.07 -40.27
C LEU A 241 7.12 -32.27 -41.69
N TYR A 242 6.79 -31.16 -42.34
CA TYR A 242 6.42 -31.11 -43.75
C TYR A 242 7.58 -30.47 -44.51
N LEU A 243 7.82 -30.89 -45.74
CA LEU A 243 8.89 -30.36 -46.58
C LEU A 243 8.29 -29.65 -47.79
N GLN A 244 8.62 -28.37 -47.95
CA GLN A 244 8.22 -27.60 -49.12
C GLN A 244 9.43 -27.40 -50.05
N PRO A 245 9.39 -27.93 -51.30
CA PRO A 245 10.48 -27.74 -52.24
C PRO A 245 10.55 -26.29 -52.70
N GLN A 246 11.77 -25.76 -52.72
CA GLN A 246 12.11 -24.47 -53.29
C GLN A 246 12.83 -24.71 -54.62
N VAL A 247 12.33 -24.07 -55.68
CA VAL A 247 12.80 -24.27 -57.05
C VAL A 247 13.54 -23.05 -57.57
N ASN A 248 14.53 -23.26 -58.43
CA ASN A 248 15.17 -22.19 -59.19
C ASN A 248 14.23 -21.66 -60.30
N ALA A 249 14.70 -20.65 -61.05
CA ALA A 249 13.95 -20.08 -62.19
C ALA A 249 13.68 -21.08 -63.32
N GLN A 250 14.38 -22.22 -63.36
CA GLN A 250 14.26 -23.29 -64.33
C GLN A 250 13.29 -24.40 -63.87
N GLY A 251 12.81 -24.33 -62.61
CA GLY A 251 11.91 -25.32 -62.03
C GLY A 251 12.62 -26.50 -61.34
N ASP A 252 13.95 -26.51 -61.25
CA ASP A 252 14.68 -27.55 -60.54
C ASP A 252 14.68 -27.30 -59.03
N ILE A 253 14.47 -28.35 -58.25
CA ILE A 253 14.50 -28.28 -56.78
C ILE A 253 15.93 -27.98 -56.31
N CYS A 254 16.10 -26.89 -55.57
CA CYS A 254 17.40 -26.44 -55.05
C CYS A 254 17.51 -26.55 -53.53
N SER A 255 16.38 -26.47 -52.82
CA SER A 255 16.33 -26.58 -51.35
C SER A 255 14.96 -27.07 -50.89
N MET A 256 14.86 -27.42 -49.61
CA MET A 256 13.60 -27.78 -48.95
C MET A 256 13.44 -26.90 -47.71
N GLU A 257 12.28 -26.29 -47.56
CA GLU A 257 11.89 -25.61 -46.33
C GLU A 257 11.19 -26.60 -45.39
N VAL A 258 11.68 -26.67 -44.15
CA VAL A 258 11.09 -27.51 -43.10
C VAL A 258 9.97 -26.74 -42.42
N LEU A 259 8.76 -27.28 -42.49
CA LEU A 259 7.55 -26.69 -41.94
C LEU A 259 7.06 -27.55 -40.78
N LEU A 260 7.18 -27.03 -39.56
CA LEU A 260 6.66 -27.69 -38.37
C LEU A 260 5.13 -27.66 -38.35
N ARG A 261 4.52 -28.79 -37.99
CA ARG A 261 3.08 -28.96 -37.83
C ARG A 261 2.80 -29.62 -36.49
N TRP A 262 1.85 -29.07 -35.75
CA TRP A 262 1.39 -29.64 -34.50
C TRP A 262 -0.04 -30.16 -34.65
N LYS A 263 -0.22 -31.45 -34.39
CA LYS A 263 -1.52 -32.12 -34.39
C LYS A 263 -1.94 -32.37 -32.93
N HIS A 264 -2.74 -31.45 -32.40
CA HIS A 264 -3.36 -31.56 -31.08
C HIS A 264 -4.37 -32.71 -31.06
N PRO A 265 -4.45 -33.52 -29.97
CA PRO A 265 -5.37 -34.65 -29.86
C PRO A 265 -6.85 -34.26 -30.04
N ASP A 266 -7.24 -33.14 -29.44
CA ASP A 266 -8.65 -32.70 -29.38
C ASP A 266 -8.98 -31.60 -30.39
N GLU A 267 -8.00 -30.78 -30.78
CA GLU A 267 -8.21 -29.56 -31.59
C GLU A 267 -7.71 -29.72 -33.03
N GLY A 268 -7.06 -30.85 -33.37
CA GLY A 268 -6.51 -31.08 -34.70
C GLY A 268 -5.27 -30.23 -34.95
N PHE A 269 -5.10 -29.71 -36.17
CA PHE A 269 -3.90 -28.95 -36.52
C PHE A 269 -3.92 -27.54 -35.92
N ILE A 270 -2.94 -27.25 -35.07
CA ILE A 270 -2.73 -25.92 -34.51
C ILE A 270 -1.79 -25.13 -35.43
N SER A 271 -2.16 -23.88 -35.70
CA SER A 271 -1.39 -23.00 -36.59
C SER A 271 -0.03 -22.64 -35.99
N PRO A 272 1.08 -22.68 -36.76
CA PRO A 272 2.38 -22.17 -36.32
C PRO A 272 2.33 -20.73 -35.82
N ALA A 273 1.46 -19.88 -36.39
CA ALA A 273 1.29 -18.51 -35.91
C ALA A 273 0.75 -18.42 -34.47
N GLU A 274 0.11 -19.48 -33.96
CA GLU A 274 -0.44 -19.54 -32.60
C GLU A 274 0.60 -20.10 -31.61
N PHE A 275 1.26 -21.21 -31.96
CA PHE A 275 2.15 -21.90 -31.00
C PHE A 275 3.62 -21.47 -31.07
N ILE A 276 4.11 -20.87 -32.16
CA ILE A 276 5.51 -20.41 -32.24
C ILE A 276 5.75 -19.21 -31.31
N PRO A 277 4.93 -18.13 -31.32
CA PRO A 277 5.10 -17.03 -30.37
C PRO A 277 4.97 -17.48 -28.91
N LEU A 278 4.10 -18.47 -28.67
CA LEU A 278 3.95 -19.09 -27.36
C LEU A 278 5.25 -19.82 -26.94
N ALA A 279 5.86 -20.58 -27.85
CA ALA A 279 7.11 -21.28 -27.61
C ALA A 279 8.26 -20.31 -27.32
N GLU A 280 8.32 -19.18 -28.02
CA GLU A 280 9.31 -18.12 -27.80
C GLU A 280 9.17 -17.50 -26.41
N ASN A 281 7.95 -17.08 -26.05
CA ASN A 281 7.68 -16.42 -24.77
C ASN A 281 7.84 -17.34 -23.55
N SER A 282 7.64 -18.66 -23.72
CA SER A 282 7.78 -19.68 -22.66
C SER A 282 9.17 -20.34 -22.64
N GLY A 283 10.06 -19.99 -23.57
CA GLY A 283 11.37 -20.63 -23.75
C GLY A 283 11.32 -22.07 -24.30
N LEU A 284 10.14 -22.59 -24.65
CA LEU A 284 9.96 -23.88 -25.30
C LEU A 284 10.50 -23.92 -26.73
N ILE A 285 10.81 -22.77 -27.34
CA ILE A 285 11.39 -22.67 -28.68
C ILE A 285 12.73 -23.42 -28.79
N LEU A 286 13.52 -23.47 -27.71
CA LEU A 286 14.81 -24.18 -27.70
C LEU A 286 14.63 -25.71 -27.71
N PRO A 287 13.85 -26.32 -26.78
CA PRO A 287 13.47 -27.74 -26.89
C PRO A 287 12.84 -28.11 -28.22
N LEU A 288 11.96 -27.24 -28.75
CA LEU A 288 11.30 -27.47 -30.02
C LEU A 288 12.29 -27.49 -31.18
N GLY A 289 13.23 -26.53 -31.23
CA GLY A 289 14.30 -26.49 -32.22
C GLY A 289 15.19 -27.73 -32.17
N ASN A 290 15.55 -28.21 -30.97
CA ASN A 290 16.33 -29.44 -30.81
C ASN A 290 15.58 -30.68 -31.33
N TRP A 291 14.26 -30.75 -31.10
CA TRP A 291 13.44 -31.85 -31.62
C TRP A 291 13.41 -31.87 -33.15
N VAL A 292 13.35 -30.70 -33.80
CA VAL A 292 13.34 -30.60 -35.28
C VAL A 292 14.65 -31.07 -35.91
N LEU A 293 15.77 -30.98 -35.19
CA LEU A 293 17.10 -31.35 -35.68
C LEU A 293 17.46 -32.84 -35.49
N GLN A 294 16.65 -33.60 -34.75
CA GLN A 294 16.83 -35.04 -34.53
C GLN A 294 16.23 -35.87 -35.66
#